data_AF-A0A955FKY9-F1
#
_entry.id   AF-A0A955FKY9-F1
#
_cell.length_a   1.000
_cell.length_b   1.000
_cell.length_c   1.000
_cell.angle_alpha   90.00
_cell.angle_beta   90.00
_cell.angle_gamma   90.00
#
_symmetry.space_group_name_H-M   'P 1'
#
loop_
_entity.id
_entity.type
_entity.pdbx_description
1 polymer ?
#
loop_
_entity_poly.entity_id
_entity_poly.type
_entity_poly.pdbx_seq_one_letter_code
_entity_poly.pdbx_strand_id
1 'polypeptide(L)'
;MRQHKLINQKQEGFTLVELMIASAVFATVLLLCTYGLLEIGRSYYKGATISRTQETARLITDDVIEAIQFGGGGVFGNEADGWYCIGNKRYSFTSNVQRRDTAPVRSHVLMSETVPACSSTSDKNTSVDTSTLTGTDTKELMNMRMRLTRFSITPLNNDLYEVTVRVVSGDNDMLETISGETVCRNDRILSQFCAVSQLTTIARKRV
;
A
#
# COMPACT_ATOMS: atom_id res chain seq x y z
N MET A 1 39.18 -50.10 -58.48
CA MET A 1 38.18 -49.25 -59.17
C MET A 1 37.06 -48.91 -58.18
N ARG A 2 36.99 -47.68 -57.69
CA ARG A 2 35.91 -47.18 -56.81
C ARG A 2 35.08 -46.18 -57.60
N GLN A 3 33.81 -46.50 -57.88
CA GLN A 3 32.89 -45.60 -58.55
C GLN A 3 32.39 -44.53 -57.58
N HIS A 4 32.72 -43.27 -57.87
CA HIS A 4 32.10 -42.11 -57.23
C HIS A 4 30.67 -41.95 -57.74
N LYS A 5 29.70 -42.25 -56.89
CA LYS A 5 28.28 -42.00 -57.13
C LYS A 5 28.03 -40.49 -56.97
N LEU A 6 27.91 -39.77 -58.09
CA LEU A 6 27.53 -38.36 -58.10
C LEU A 6 26.06 -38.25 -57.70
N ILE A 7 25.81 -37.80 -56.47
CA ILE A 7 24.46 -37.50 -55.98
C ILE A 7 24.08 -36.12 -56.52
N ASN A 8 23.30 -36.09 -57.61
CA ASN A 8 22.63 -34.88 -58.07
C ASN A 8 21.53 -34.51 -57.06
N GLN A 9 21.88 -33.73 -56.04
CA GLN A 9 20.89 -33.06 -55.20
C GLN A 9 20.27 -31.91 -55.99
N LYS A 10 19.01 -32.05 -56.38
CA LYS A 10 18.20 -30.91 -56.84
C LYS A 10 18.07 -29.94 -55.67
N GLN A 11 18.78 -28.81 -55.75
CA GLN A 11 18.57 -27.70 -54.84
C GLN A 11 17.32 -26.95 -55.29
N GLU A 12 16.17 -27.32 -54.73
CA GLU A 12 14.98 -26.47 -54.81
C GLU A 12 15.18 -25.32 -53.83
N GLY A 13 15.47 -24.14 -54.36
CA GLY A 13 15.61 -22.92 -53.57
C GLY A 13 14.28 -22.60 -52.89
N PHE A 14 14.32 -22.31 -51.60
CA PHE A 14 13.19 -21.79 -50.85
C PHE A 14 12.62 -20.58 -51.59
N THR A 15 11.31 -20.60 -51.85
CA THR A 15 10.67 -19.47 -52.53
C THR A 15 10.66 -18.26 -51.59
N LEU A 16 10.86 -17.06 -52.14
CA LEU A 16 10.79 -15.79 -51.39
C LEU A 16 9.46 -15.67 -50.62
N VAL A 17 8.39 -16.21 -51.19
CA VAL A 17 7.05 -16.27 -50.59
C VAL A 17 7.04 -17.10 -49.30
N GLU A 18 7.70 -18.26 -49.27
CA GLU A 18 7.76 -19.11 -48.08
C GLU A 18 8.53 -18.44 -46.93
N LEU A 19 9.61 -17.71 -47.23
CA LEU A 19 10.34 -16.90 -46.25
C LEU A 19 9.48 -15.74 -45.71
N MET A 20 8.68 -15.11 -46.56
CA MET A 20 7.76 -14.05 -46.12
C MET A 20 6.64 -14.59 -45.23
N ILE A 21 6.08 -15.76 -45.55
CA ILE A 21 5.07 -16.40 -44.70
C ILE A 21 5.68 -16.85 -43.37
N ALA A 22 6.88 -17.45 -43.39
CA ALA A 22 7.57 -17.87 -42.17
C ALA A 22 7.86 -16.69 -41.23
N SER A 23 8.34 -15.57 -41.77
CA SER A 23 8.58 -14.35 -40.99
C SER A 23 7.28 -13.70 -40.48
N ALA A 24 6.18 -13.76 -41.24
CA ALA A 24 4.88 -13.31 -40.77
C ALA A 24 4.36 -14.15 -39.59
N VAL A 25 4.40 -15.48 -39.70
CA VAL A 25 4.00 -16.37 -38.60
C VAL A 25 4.89 -16.14 -37.38
N PHE A 26 6.19 -16.05 -37.57
CA PHE A 26 7.12 -15.77 -36.49
C PHE A 26 6.83 -14.43 -35.79
N ALA A 27 6.55 -13.37 -36.56
CA ALA A 27 6.17 -12.08 -36.01
C ALA A 27 4.86 -12.14 -35.19
N THR A 28 3.85 -12.89 -35.65
CA THR A 28 2.61 -13.07 -34.89
C THR A 28 2.84 -13.78 -33.56
N VAL A 29 3.69 -14.82 -33.54
CA VAL A 29 4.04 -15.54 -32.29
C VAL A 29 4.77 -14.61 -31.32
N LEU A 30 5.73 -13.81 -31.79
CA LEU A 30 6.43 -12.83 -30.94
C LEU A 30 5.47 -11.78 -30.36
N LEU A 31 4.48 -11.31 -31.14
CA LEU A 31 3.47 -10.37 -30.67
C LEU A 31 2.61 -11.00 -29.57
N LEU A 32 2.15 -12.24 -29.76
CA LEU A 32 1.38 -12.97 -28.75
C LEU A 32 2.17 -13.18 -27.45
N CYS A 33 3.44 -13.56 -27.55
CA CYS A 33 4.32 -13.70 -26.39
C CYS A 33 4.51 -12.37 -25.65
N THR A 34 4.73 -11.28 -26.39
CA THR A 34 4.89 -9.94 -25.80
C THR A 34 3.62 -9.49 -25.08
N TYR A 35 2.45 -9.73 -25.68
CA TYR A 35 1.17 -9.45 -25.04
C TYR A 35 1.00 -10.23 -23.74
N GLY A 36 1.31 -11.53 -23.74
CA GLY A 36 1.26 -12.36 -22.54
C GLY A 36 2.17 -11.85 -21.41
N LEU A 37 3.40 -11.43 -21.74
CA LEU A 37 4.35 -10.89 -20.76
C LEU A 37 3.87 -9.56 -20.15
N LEU A 38 3.25 -8.68 -20.95
CA LEU A 38 2.70 -7.41 -20.46
C LEU A 38 1.56 -7.63 -19.46
N GLU A 39 0.66 -8.58 -19.73
CA GLU A 39 -0.43 -8.92 -18.81
C GLU A 39 0.09 -9.50 -17.48
N ILE A 40 1.11 -10.38 -17.53
CA ILE A 40 1.77 -10.89 -16.32
C ILE A 40 2.41 -9.74 -15.53
N GLY A 41 3.10 -8.82 -16.23
CA GLY A 41 3.72 -7.65 -15.60
C GLY A 41 2.71 -6.78 -14.84
N ARG A 42 1.57 -6.45 -15.46
CA ARG A 42 0.50 -5.68 -14.80
C ARG A 42 -0.05 -6.37 -13.57
N SER A 43 -0.29 -7.69 -13.67
CA SER A 43 -0.79 -8.49 -12.55
C SER A 43 0.21 -8.51 -11.38
N TYR A 44 1.50 -8.63 -11.68
CA TYR A 44 2.56 -8.59 -10.67
C TYR A 44 2.61 -7.24 -9.92
N TYR A 45 2.60 -6.11 -10.64
CA TYR A 45 2.62 -4.78 -10.00
C TYR A 45 1.40 -4.54 -9.12
N LYS A 46 0.21 -4.97 -9.59
CA LYS A 46 -1.01 -4.90 -8.80
C LYS A 46 -0.91 -5.74 -7.53
N GLY A 47 -0.46 -6.99 -7.65
CA GLY A 47 -0.24 -7.89 -6.52
C GLY A 47 0.74 -7.30 -5.50
N ALA A 48 1.86 -6.77 -5.95
CA ALA A 48 2.85 -6.14 -5.07
C ALA A 48 2.28 -4.92 -4.31
N THR A 49 1.51 -4.07 -4.99
CA THR A 49 0.89 -2.89 -4.37
C THR A 49 -0.16 -3.28 -3.34
N ILE A 50 -0.99 -4.28 -3.64
CA ILE A 50 -1.97 -4.84 -2.71
C ILE A 50 -1.28 -5.43 -1.48
N SER A 51 -0.25 -6.28 -1.67
CA SER A 51 0.46 -6.91 -0.56
C SER A 51 1.10 -5.88 0.37
N ARG A 52 1.75 -4.84 -0.16
CA ARG A 52 2.34 -3.77 0.64
C ARG A 52 1.29 -2.97 1.42
N THR A 53 0.17 -2.67 0.78
CA THR A 53 -0.93 -1.89 1.41
C THR A 53 -1.55 -2.68 2.56
N GLN A 54 -1.79 -3.98 2.36
CA GLN A 54 -2.28 -4.86 3.41
C GLN A 54 -1.28 -5.02 4.55
N GLU A 55 0.01 -5.16 4.22
CA GLU A 55 1.06 -5.28 5.23
C GLU A 55 1.14 -4.03 6.10
N THR A 56 1.11 -2.84 5.49
CA THR A 56 1.06 -1.58 6.24
C THR A 56 -0.16 -1.51 7.15
N ALA A 57 -1.35 -1.89 6.67
CA ALA A 57 -2.55 -1.90 7.50
C ALA A 57 -2.42 -2.88 8.69
N ARG A 58 -1.84 -4.07 8.47
CA ARG A 58 -1.59 -5.05 9.54
C ARG A 58 -0.62 -4.52 10.58
N LEU A 59 0.53 -4.00 10.14
CA LEU A 59 1.55 -3.43 11.04
C LEU A 59 0.99 -2.30 11.91
N ILE A 60 0.16 -1.42 11.35
CA ILE A 60 -0.51 -0.36 12.13
C ILE A 60 -1.46 -0.95 13.15
N THR A 61 -2.27 -1.92 12.72
CA THR A 61 -3.27 -2.55 13.56
C THR A 61 -2.61 -3.30 14.72
N ASP A 62 -1.54 -4.06 14.45
CA ASP A 62 -0.80 -4.82 15.44
C ASP A 62 -0.12 -3.90 16.46
N ASP A 63 0.51 -2.79 16.02
CA ASP A 63 1.14 -1.82 16.93
C ASP A 63 0.10 -1.16 17.85
N VAL A 64 -1.07 -0.80 17.33
CA VAL A 64 -2.17 -0.22 18.13
C VAL A 64 -2.78 -1.24 19.08
N ILE A 65 -2.98 -2.49 18.64
CA ILE A 65 -3.45 -3.57 19.52
C ILE A 65 -2.46 -3.79 20.65
N GLU A 66 -1.16 -3.87 20.35
CA GLU A 66 -0.11 -4.04 21.36
C GLU A 66 -0.17 -2.91 22.38
N ALA A 67 -0.30 -1.66 21.92
CA ALA A 67 -0.48 -0.50 22.78
C ALA A 67 -1.75 -0.59 23.65
N ILE A 68 -2.88 -1.07 23.13
CA ILE A 68 -4.11 -1.23 23.92
C ILE A 68 -4.00 -2.38 24.92
N GLN A 69 -3.36 -3.48 24.54
CA GLN A 69 -3.24 -4.66 25.38
C GLN A 69 -2.30 -4.41 26.55
N PHE A 70 -1.19 -3.70 26.33
CA PHE A 70 -0.08 -3.58 27.26
C PHE A 70 0.22 -2.16 27.74
N GLY A 71 -0.28 -1.13 27.03
CA GLY A 71 -0.19 0.27 27.45
C GLY A 71 -1.17 0.52 28.58
N GLY A 72 -0.70 0.41 29.82
CA GLY A 72 -1.52 0.71 30.99
C GLY A 72 -2.17 2.09 30.89
N GLY A 73 -3.40 2.24 31.41
CA GLY A 73 -4.16 3.50 31.31
C GLY A 73 -5.33 3.44 30.33
N GLY A 74 -5.94 4.60 30.05
CA GLY A 74 -7.07 4.72 29.12
C GLY A 74 -6.61 5.03 27.69
N VAL A 75 -7.52 4.84 26.73
CA VAL A 75 -7.38 5.41 25.38
C VAL A 75 -7.97 6.81 25.40
N PHE A 76 -7.15 7.80 25.05
CA PHE A 76 -7.55 9.21 24.95
C PHE A 76 -7.44 9.69 23.49
N GLY A 77 -8.15 10.76 23.17
CA GLY A 77 -8.21 11.33 21.83
C GLY A 77 -9.43 10.87 21.04
N ASN A 78 -9.57 11.40 19.83
CA ASN A 78 -10.65 11.05 18.92
C ASN A 78 -10.22 11.26 17.47
N GLU A 79 -11.00 10.71 16.54
CA GLU A 79 -10.71 10.80 15.12
C GLU A 79 -10.68 12.24 14.58
N ALA A 80 -11.51 13.13 15.13
CA ALA A 80 -11.63 14.50 14.68
C ALA A 80 -10.43 15.37 15.06
N ASP A 81 -9.79 15.06 16.19
CA ASP A 81 -8.61 15.75 16.69
C ASP A 81 -7.32 15.30 15.97
N GLY A 82 -7.35 14.18 15.23
CA GLY A 82 -6.19 13.67 14.49
C GLY A 82 -5.13 13.01 15.38
N TRP A 83 -5.49 12.56 16.58
CA TRP A 83 -4.58 11.81 17.45
C TRP A 83 -5.30 10.85 18.40
N TYR A 84 -4.58 9.81 18.80
CA TYR A 84 -4.93 8.93 19.90
C TYR A 84 -3.74 8.80 20.84
N CYS A 85 -3.98 8.60 22.13
CA CYS A 85 -2.93 8.34 23.11
C CYS A 85 -3.33 7.14 23.96
N ILE A 86 -2.44 6.15 24.04
CA ILE A 86 -2.68 4.85 24.67
C ILE A 86 -1.49 4.55 25.58
N GLY A 87 -1.71 4.68 26.88
CA GLY A 87 -0.66 4.54 27.90
C GLY A 87 0.47 5.56 27.77
N ASN A 88 1.57 5.16 27.12
CA ASN A 88 2.72 6.02 26.81
C ASN A 88 2.97 6.17 25.29
N LYS A 89 2.12 5.61 24.44
CA LYS A 89 2.21 5.74 22.97
C LYS A 89 1.20 6.76 22.48
N ARG A 90 1.66 7.76 21.75
CA ARG A 90 0.82 8.74 21.05
C ARG A 90 0.86 8.47 19.55
N TYR A 91 -0.32 8.37 18.95
CA TYR A 91 -0.53 8.26 17.52
C TYR A 91 -1.04 9.59 17.00
N SER A 92 -0.30 10.24 16.10
CA SER A 92 -0.73 11.46 15.40
C SER A 92 -0.95 11.12 13.93
N PHE A 93 -2.03 11.60 13.33
CA PHE A 93 -2.37 11.29 11.96
C PHE A 93 -3.10 12.41 11.23
N THR A 94 -2.95 12.40 9.91
CA THR A 94 -3.67 13.29 9.00
C THR A 94 -4.44 12.47 7.99
N SER A 95 -5.77 12.48 8.10
CA SER A 95 -6.64 11.73 7.20
C SER A 95 -6.62 12.31 5.77
N ASN A 96 -6.73 11.42 4.79
CA ASN A 96 -6.79 11.71 3.35
C ASN A 96 -5.58 12.44 2.75
N VAL A 97 -4.47 12.54 3.47
CA VAL A 97 -3.21 13.09 2.96
C VAL A 97 -2.25 11.98 2.55
N GLN A 98 -1.57 12.17 1.42
CA GLN A 98 -0.58 11.23 0.90
C GLN A 98 0.78 11.47 1.52
N ARG A 99 1.42 10.39 1.98
CA ARG A 99 2.81 10.46 2.41
C ARG A 99 3.69 10.78 1.20
N ARG A 100 4.25 11.99 1.17
CA ARG A 100 5.24 12.44 0.18
C ARG A 100 6.56 12.76 0.87
N ASP A 101 7.64 12.41 0.20
CA ASP A 101 8.99 12.76 0.61
C ASP A 101 9.44 14.02 -0.13
N THR A 102 8.76 15.13 0.13
CA THR A 102 9.12 16.44 -0.44
C THR A 102 9.58 17.34 0.69
N ALA A 103 10.89 17.45 0.87
CA ALA A 103 11.50 18.47 1.73
C ALA A 103 11.03 19.88 1.33
N PRO A 104 10.87 20.83 2.26
CA PRO A 104 11.34 20.80 3.65
C PRO A 104 10.32 20.29 4.69
N VAL A 105 9.04 20.19 4.36
CA VAL A 105 8.00 19.77 5.33
C VAL A 105 7.71 18.29 5.12
N ARG A 106 8.18 17.44 6.04
CA ARG A 106 7.80 16.03 6.09
C ARG A 106 6.36 15.96 6.58
N SER A 107 5.40 15.83 5.66
CA SER A 107 4.02 15.52 6.01
C SER A 107 3.98 14.07 6.50
N HIS A 108 3.82 13.89 7.81
CA HIS A 108 3.47 12.57 8.34
C HIS A 108 2.01 12.27 8.05
N VAL A 109 1.71 10.97 7.90
CA VAL A 109 0.34 10.51 7.67
C VAL A 109 -0.18 9.77 8.88
N LEU A 110 0.61 8.85 9.43
CA LEU A 110 0.32 8.23 10.71
C LEU A 110 1.63 7.90 11.40
N MET A 111 1.86 8.55 12.53
CA MET A 111 3.10 8.40 13.26
C MET A 111 2.80 7.99 14.70
N SER A 112 3.61 7.06 15.21
CA SER A 112 3.66 6.70 16.62
C SER A 112 4.86 7.37 17.28
N GLU A 113 4.70 7.86 18.51
CA GLU A 113 5.79 8.32 19.35
C GLU A 113 5.57 7.89 20.80
N THR A 114 6.65 7.78 21.56
CA THR A 114 6.61 7.49 22.99
C THR A 114 6.63 8.81 23.76
N VAL A 115 5.59 9.05 24.57
CA VAL A 115 5.45 10.20 25.45
C VAL A 115 5.55 9.77 26.92
N PRO A 116 6.03 10.63 27.84
CA PRO A 116 6.19 10.26 29.25
C PRO A 116 4.88 9.82 29.94
N ALA A 117 3.76 10.44 29.58
CA ALA A 117 2.42 10.06 30.03
C ALA A 117 1.37 10.57 29.04
N CYS A 118 0.39 9.74 28.69
CA CYS A 118 -0.78 10.19 27.96
C CYS A 118 -1.76 10.92 28.89
N SER A 119 -2.17 12.12 28.49
CA SER A 119 -3.17 12.92 29.20
C SER A 119 -4.21 13.51 28.25
N SER A 120 -5.46 13.63 28.70
CA SER A 120 -6.57 14.13 27.87
C SER A 120 -6.43 15.58 27.37
N THR A 121 -5.58 16.40 28.00
CA THR A 121 -5.48 17.84 27.76
C THR A 121 -4.14 18.32 27.22
N SER A 122 -3.04 17.59 27.45
CA SER A 122 -1.68 18.10 27.23
C SER A 122 -1.05 17.61 25.91
N ASP A 123 -1.72 16.69 25.22
CA ASP A 123 -1.12 15.90 24.14
C ASP A 123 -1.77 16.12 22.77
N LYS A 124 -2.53 17.22 22.60
CA LYS A 124 -3.01 17.65 21.28
C LYS A 124 -1.83 18.15 20.44
N ASN A 125 -1.03 17.25 19.89
CA ASN A 125 -0.10 17.63 18.84
C ASN A 125 -0.82 17.54 17.49
N THR A 126 -1.48 18.64 17.12
CA THR A 126 -2.18 18.81 15.85
C THR A 126 -1.25 19.20 14.70
N SER A 127 0.05 19.34 14.96
CA SER A 127 0.99 19.73 13.94
C SER A 127 1.28 18.55 13.01
N VAL A 128 1.05 18.74 11.72
CA VAL A 128 1.40 17.83 10.62
C VAL A 128 2.92 17.83 10.35
N ASP A 129 3.67 18.69 11.05
CA ASP A 129 5.12 18.81 10.90
C ASP A 129 5.87 18.04 11.97
N THR A 130 6.64 17.05 11.52
CA THR A 130 7.56 16.26 12.34
C THR A 130 8.56 17.10 13.16
N SER A 131 8.83 18.34 12.77
CA SER A 131 9.76 19.25 13.49
C SER A 131 9.27 19.67 14.88
N THR A 132 7.98 19.46 15.18
CA THR A 132 7.31 19.87 16.42
C THR A 132 7.05 18.72 17.39
N LEU A 133 7.54 17.53 17.07
CA LEU A 133 7.33 16.35 17.89
C LEU A 133 8.32 16.35 19.06
N THR A 134 7.77 16.26 20.26
CA THR A 134 8.53 16.26 21.51
C THR A 134 8.75 14.85 22.08
N GLY A 135 8.14 13.83 21.48
CA GLY A 135 8.28 12.45 21.89
C GLY A 135 9.64 11.83 21.53
N THR A 136 9.95 10.75 22.25
CA THR A 136 11.06 9.86 21.89
C THR A 136 10.53 8.75 20.98
N ASP A 137 11.42 8.07 20.23
CA ASP A 137 11.05 6.95 19.36
C ASP A 137 9.94 7.25 18.34
N THR A 138 10.03 8.41 17.67
CA THR A 138 9.11 8.78 16.59
C THR A 138 9.29 7.83 15.41
N LYS A 139 8.20 7.18 15.01
CA LYS A 139 8.16 6.22 13.89
C LYS A 139 6.94 6.47 13.04
N GLU A 140 7.18 6.74 11.76
CA GLU A 140 6.12 6.81 10.75
C GLU A 140 5.71 5.39 10.35
N LEU A 141 4.41 5.12 10.39
CA LEU A 141 3.83 3.80 10.17
C LEU A 141 3.34 3.59 8.74
N MET A 142 3.14 4.66 7.96
CA MET A 142 2.64 4.57 6.57
C MET A 142 3.79 4.50 5.58
N ASN A 143 3.70 3.71 4.52
CA ASN A 143 4.71 3.76 3.44
C ASN A 143 4.52 4.98 2.51
N MET A 144 5.52 5.27 1.68
CA MET A 144 5.42 6.31 0.65
C MET A 144 4.22 6.08 -0.28
N ARG A 145 3.59 7.16 -0.75
CA ARG A 145 2.40 7.14 -1.62
C ARG A 145 1.18 6.43 -1.03
N MET A 146 1.15 6.22 0.28
CA MET A 146 -0.04 5.74 1.00
C MET A 146 -0.75 6.89 1.71
N ARG A 147 -2.02 6.66 2.01
CA ARG A 147 -2.95 7.57 2.67
C ARG A 147 -3.72 6.81 3.72
N LEU A 148 -3.95 7.45 4.85
CA LEU A 148 -4.87 6.97 5.86
C LEU A 148 -6.24 7.58 5.57
N THR A 149 -7.24 6.75 5.33
CA THR A 149 -8.60 7.23 5.01
C THR A 149 -9.56 7.06 6.17
N ARG A 150 -9.25 6.12 7.07
CA ARG A 150 -9.96 5.91 8.33
C ARG A 150 -8.99 5.39 9.37
N PHE A 151 -9.00 5.99 10.55
CA PHE A 151 -8.31 5.48 11.71
C PHE A 151 -9.12 5.80 12.95
N SER A 152 -9.75 4.77 13.49
CA SER A 152 -10.75 4.92 14.53
C SER A 152 -10.55 3.88 15.61
N ILE A 153 -10.55 4.32 16.86
CA ILE A 153 -10.50 3.45 18.04
C ILE A 153 -11.75 3.75 18.86
N THR A 154 -12.74 2.86 18.78
CA THR A 154 -14.04 3.05 19.43
C THR A 154 -14.16 2.11 20.63
N PRO A 155 -14.43 2.61 21.85
CA PRO A 155 -14.66 1.74 22.99
C PRO A 155 -15.99 0.99 22.82
N LEU A 156 -15.96 -0.34 22.90
CA LEU A 156 -17.14 -1.20 22.96
C LEU A 156 -17.60 -1.43 24.41
N ASN A 157 -16.64 -1.49 25.33
CA ASN A 157 -16.84 -1.61 26.79
C ASN A 157 -15.58 -1.06 27.50
N ASN A 158 -15.53 -1.11 28.84
CA ASN A 158 -14.41 -0.57 29.64
C ASN A 158 -13.02 -1.08 29.20
N ASP A 159 -12.95 -2.34 28.76
CA ASP A 159 -11.68 -3.01 28.38
C ASP A 159 -11.66 -3.54 26.95
N LEU A 160 -12.68 -3.23 26.13
CA LEU A 160 -12.81 -3.71 24.76
C LEU A 160 -12.88 -2.53 23.81
N TYR A 161 -12.02 -2.54 22.80
CA TYR A 161 -11.89 -1.46 21.82
C TYR A 161 -11.98 -2.06 20.41
N GLU A 162 -12.82 -1.48 19.56
CA GLU A 162 -12.82 -1.74 18.13
C GLU A 162 -11.82 -0.80 17.46
N VAL A 163 -10.82 -1.38 16.80
CA VAL A 163 -9.80 -0.66 16.03
C VAL A 163 -10.11 -0.85 14.55
N THR A 164 -10.33 0.25 13.85
CA THR A 164 -10.56 0.26 12.39
C THR A 164 -9.46 1.08 11.71
N VAL A 165 -8.73 0.44 10.81
CA VAL A 165 -7.67 1.04 10.01
C VAL A 165 -8.01 0.86 8.53
N ARG A 166 -8.03 1.95 7.77
CA ARG A 166 -8.18 1.90 6.31
C ARG A 166 -7.09 2.68 5.61
N VAL A 167 -6.25 1.94 4.89
CA VAL A 167 -5.11 2.45 4.12
C VAL A 167 -5.44 2.37 2.64
N VAL A 168 -5.08 3.43 1.91
CA VAL A 168 -5.18 3.49 0.45
C VAL A 168 -3.81 3.82 -0.12
N SER A 169 -3.36 3.05 -1.10
CA SER A 169 -2.16 3.32 -1.90
C SER A 169 -2.59 3.75 -3.29
N GLY A 170 -1.94 4.79 -3.83
CA GLY A 170 -2.23 5.34 -5.16
C GLY A 170 -2.03 6.84 -5.22
N ASP A 171 -1.87 7.35 -6.44
CA ASP A 171 -1.81 8.79 -6.72
C ASP A 171 -3.22 9.39 -6.83
N ASN A 172 -3.33 10.73 -6.73
CA ASN A 172 -4.61 11.44 -6.69
C ASN A 172 -5.53 11.16 -7.88
N ASP A 173 -4.95 10.95 -9.06
CA ASP A 173 -5.63 10.69 -10.33
C ASP A 173 -6.21 9.27 -10.42
N MET A 174 -5.69 8.36 -9.61
CA MET A 174 -6.13 6.96 -9.52
C MET A 174 -7.24 6.75 -8.48
N LEU A 175 -7.56 7.79 -7.72
CA LEU A 175 -8.51 7.74 -6.62
C LEU A 175 -9.79 8.49 -7.00
N GLU A 176 -10.88 8.03 -6.44
CA GLU A 176 -12.17 8.72 -6.46
C GLU A 176 -12.83 8.60 -5.09
N THR A 177 -13.60 9.61 -4.71
CA THR A 177 -14.34 9.60 -3.46
C THR A 177 -15.79 9.24 -3.77
N ILE A 178 -16.25 8.07 -3.30
CA ILE A 178 -17.62 7.62 -3.43
C ILE A 178 -18.23 7.58 -2.04
N SER A 179 -19.32 8.32 -1.81
CA SER A 179 -20.01 8.36 -0.51
C SER A 179 -19.10 8.77 0.66
N GLY A 180 -18.14 9.67 0.42
CA GLY A 180 -17.17 10.11 1.42
C GLY A 180 -15.98 9.16 1.64
N GLU A 181 -15.96 8.03 0.93
CA GLU A 181 -14.87 7.05 1.02
C GLU A 181 -13.95 7.12 -0.20
N THR A 182 -12.65 7.23 0.04
CA THR A 182 -11.64 7.18 -1.03
C THR A 182 -11.44 5.75 -1.51
N VAL A 183 -11.74 5.48 -2.77
CA VAL A 183 -11.59 4.18 -3.44
C VAL A 183 -10.70 4.30 -4.67
N CYS A 184 -10.22 3.17 -5.16
CA CYS A 184 -9.51 3.12 -6.44
C CYS A 184 -10.49 3.28 -7.59
N ARG A 185 -10.18 4.17 -8.53
CA ARG A 185 -10.94 4.32 -9.76
C ARG A 185 -10.88 3.03 -10.58
N ASN A 186 -12.02 2.64 -11.16
CA ASN A 186 -12.12 1.48 -12.03
C ASN A 186 -11.60 1.77 -13.47
N ASP A 187 -10.39 2.33 -13.58
CA ASP A 187 -9.71 2.54 -14.86
C ASP A 187 -8.73 1.38 -15.11
N ARG A 188 -8.88 0.70 -16.26
CA ARG A 188 -8.07 -0.48 -16.61
C ARG A 188 -6.57 -0.17 -16.74
N ILE A 189 -6.20 1.07 -17.05
CA ILE A 189 -4.80 1.42 -17.31
C ILE A 189 -4.07 1.80 -16.01
N LEU A 190 -4.76 2.43 -15.07
CA LEU A 190 -4.15 3.02 -13.87
C LEU A 190 -4.42 2.22 -12.58
N SER A 191 -5.44 1.35 -12.57
CA SER A 191 -5.81 0.55 -11.38
C SER A 191 -4.73 -0.43 -10.88
N GLN A 192 -3.69 -0.69 -11.67
CA GLN A 192 -2.56 -1.53 -11.28
C GLN A 192 -1.66 -0.91 -10.19
N PHE A 193 -1.75 0.41 -9.97
CA PHE A 193 -0.98 1.13 -8.96
C PHE A 193 -1.84 1.65 -7.81
N CYS A 194 -3.08 1.17 -7.71
CA CYS A 194 -3.98 1.53 -6.63
C CYS A 194 -4.41 0.29 -5.84
N ALA A 195 -4.41 0.40 -4.52
CA ALA A 195 -4.92 -0.64 -3.64
C ALA A 195 -5.57 -0.04 -2.40
N VAL A 196 -6.60 -0.72 -1.89
CA VAL A 196 -7.28 -0.38 -0.63
C VAL A 196 -7.14 -1.57 0.31
N SER A 197 -6.81 -1.32 1.56
CA SER A 197 -6.88 -2.32 2.63
C SER A 197 -7.61 -1.72 3.83
N GLN A 198 -8.63 -2.44 4.30
CA GLN A 198 -9.35 -2.12 5.52
C GLN A 198 -9.26 -3.31 6.48
N LEU A 199 -8.89 -3.03 7.72
CA LEU A 199 -8.87 -3.99 8.80
C LEU A 199 -9.69 -3.43 9.97
N THR A 200 -10.56 -4.27 10.50
CA THR A 200 -11.34 -3.98 11.71
C THR A 200 -11.15 -5.16 12.65
N THR A 201 -10.80 -4.87 13.89
CA THR A 201 -10.47 -5.87 14.90
C THR A 201 -10.81 -5.38 16.30
N ILE A 202 -10.95 -6.30 17.23
CA ILE A 202 -11.29 -6.00 18.62
C ILE A 202 -10.07 -6.28 19.50
N ALA A 203 -9.58 -5.24 20.18
CA ALA A 203 -8.53 -5.33 21.17
C ALA A 203 -9.14 -5.39 22.57
N ARG A 204 -8.67 -6.33 23.40
CA ARG A 204 -9.02 -6.39 24.83
C ARG A 204 -7.81 -5.98 25.67
N LYS A 205 -7.98 -4.99 26.54
CA LYS A 205 -6.95 -4.56 27.49
C LYS A 205 -6.58 -5.69 28.47
N ARG A 206 -5.29 -5.88 28.76
CA ARG A 206 -4.79 -6.98 29.62
C ARG A 206 -4.21 -6.52 30.96
N VAL A 207 -3.73 -5.29 31.04
CA VAL A 207 -3.05 -4.70 32.22
C VAL A 207 -3.67 -3.39 32.64
#